data_AF-A0A397VK08-F1
#
_entry.id   AF-A0A397VK08-F1
#
_cell.length_a   1.000
_cell.length_b   1.000
_cell.length_c   1.000
_cell.angle_alpha   90.00
_cell.angle_beta   90.00
_cell.angle_gamma   90.00
#
_symmetry.space_group_name_H-M   'P 1'
#
loop_
_entity.id
_entity.type
_entity.pdbx_description
1 polymer ?
#
loop_
_entity_poly.entity_id
_entity_poly.type
_entity_poly.pdbx_seq_one_letter_code
_entity_poly.pdbx_strand_id
1 'polypeptide(L)'
;MGPKFVVKQIVKEILAGDGIYSPGEINGSIGFTACSAGFWARDQANINYIATSGHCFAASVLFYLRAQIDPSDLIGPMIYHLQNPDFGLINLNLENVRPIPCIRNRNSRQFPELIINDQIAVSSIGAHLCHSGLTTNVECGYVKSLNGNGFLEFQLIFRMIY
;
A
#
# COMPACT_ATOMS: atom_id res chain seq x y z
N MET A 1 22.41 29.21 -27.22
CA MET A 1 21.48 28.21 -26.65
C MET A 1 22.27 27.28 -25.77
N GLY A 2 22.17 27.42 -24.44
CA GLY A 2 22.84 26.51 -23.51
C GLY A 2 22.16 25.14 -23.48
N PRO A 3 22.88 24.08 -23.06
CA PRO A 3 22.27 22.76 -22.94
C PRO A 3 21.12 22.80 -21.94
N LYS A 4 19.92 22.44 -22.38
CA LYS A 4 18.79 22.12 -21.49
C LYS A 4 19.14 20.82 -20.78
N PHE A 5 19.58 20.91 -19.53
CA PHE A 5 19.65 19.75 -18.66
C PHE A 5 18.23 19.27 -18.39
N VAL A 6 17.84 18.17 -19.02
CA VAL A 6 16.63 17.43 -18.63
C VAL A 6 17.00 16.66 -17.37
N VAL A 7 16.70 17.22 -16.20
CA VAL A 7 16.78 16.47 -14.95
C VAL A 7 15.69 15.40 -15.03
N LYS A 8 16.11 14.14 -15.21
CA LYS A 8 15.20 13.00 -15.18
C LYS A 8 14.68 12.89 -13.74
N GLN A 9 13.42 13.24 -13.53
CA GLN A 9 12.75 13.07 -12.23
C GLN A 9 12.86 11.59 -11.84
N ILE A 10 13.48 11.31 -10.69
CA ILE A 10 13.59 9.95 -10.17
C ILE A 10 12.22 9.59 -9.62
N VAL A 11 11.46 8.81 -10.38
CA VAL A 11 10.19 8.25 -9.92
C VAL A 11 10.53 7.13 -8.94
N LYS A 12 10.07 7.25 -7.70
CA LYS A 12 10.27 6.24 -6.66
C LYS A 12 9.26 5.11 -6.82
N GLU A 13 9.62 3.91 -6.39
CA GLU A 13 8.74 2.75 -6.49
C GLU A 13 8.03 2.48 -5.16
N ILE A 14 6.78 2.04 -5.24
CA ILE A 14 6.02 1.53 -4.09
C ILE A 14 5.56 0.10 -4.38
N LEU A 15 5.88 -0.80 -3.45
CA LEU A 15 5.50 -2.20 -3.49
C LEU A 15 4.57 -2.52 -2.32
N ALA A 16 3.84 -3.64 -2.44
CA ALA A 16 3.11 -4.22 -1.33
C ALA A 16 4.07 -4.53 -0.16
N GLY A 17 3.67 -4.16 1.06
CA GLY A 17 4.48 -4.27 2.28
C GLY A 17 5.44 -3.11 2.54
N ASP A 18 5.62 -2.16 1.61
CA ASP A 18 6.40 -0.94 1.88
C ASP A 18 5.69 -0.04 2.91
N GLY A 19 6.47 0.72 3.68
CA GLY A 19 5.93 1.67 4.65
C GLY A 19 5.26 2.87 3.98
N ILE A 20 4.10 3.26 4.51
CA ILE A 20 3.39 4.48 4.13
C ILE A 20 3.12 5.31 5.38
N TYR A 21 3.29 6.61 5.28
CA TYR A 21 3.30 7.50 6.43
C TYR A 21 2.34 8.66 6.23
N SER A 22 1.43 8.85 7.18
CA SER A 22 0.54 10.02 7.22
C SER A 22 0.98 10.94 8.36
N PRO A 23 1.26 12.23 8.10
CA PRO A 23 1.61 13.17 9.15
C PRO A 23 0.39 13.44 10.04
N GLY A 24 0.62 13.58 11.34
CA GLY A 24 -0.41 13.93 12.30
C GLY A 24 0.19 14.67 13.48
N GLU A 25 -0.66 15.31 14.27
CA GLU A 25 -0.22 15.88 15.53
C GLU A 25 -0.16 14.77 16.59
N ILE A 26 1.02 14.54 17.14
CA ILE A 26 1.27 13.58 18.21
C ILE A 26 1.88 14.37 19.36
N ASN A 27 1.11 14.52 20.46
CA ASN A 27 1.55 15.24 21.68
C ASN A 27 2.06 16.67 21.41
N GLY A 28 1.38 17.43 20.55
CA GLY A 28 1.75 18.82 20.22
C GLY A 28 2.97 18.96 19.29
N SER A 29 3.45 17.86 18.70
CA SER A 29 4.52 17.84 17.70
C SER A 29 4.06 17.12 16.42
N ILE A 30 4.69 17.45 15.28
CA ILE A 30 4.44 16.71 14.04
C ILE A 30 5.03 15.31 14.18
N GLY A 31 4.17 14.30 14.19
CA GLY A 31 4.52 12.89 14.14
C GLY A 31 3.93 12.23 12.90
N PHE A 32 4.17 10.92 12.75
CA PHE A 32 3.67 10.15 11.62
C PHE A 32 2.99 8.87 12.11
N THR A 33 1.77 8.65 11.63
CA THR A 33 1.16 7.31 11.67
C THR A 33 1.77 6.49 10.55
N ALA A 34 2.35 5.35 10.91
CA ALA A 34 2.98 4.43 9.97
C ALA A 34 2.06 3.23 9.71
N CYS A 35 1.88 2.92 8.44
CA CYS A 35 1.17 1.74 7.96
C CYS A 35 1.98 1.03 6.87
N SER A 36 1.42 -0.04 6.32
CA SER A 36 1.99 -0.72 5.15
C SER A 36 1.10 -0.52 3.93
N ALA A 37 1.71 -0.40 2.75
CA ALA A 37 1.02 -0.49 1.48
C ALA A 37 0.49 -1.93 1.31
N GLY A 38 -0.79 -2.07 0.96
CA GLY A 38 -1.42 -3.34 0.64
C GLY A 38 -1.08 -3.78 -0.77
N PHE A 39 -1.89 -3.42 -1.77
CA PHE A 39 -1.63 -3.78 -3.17
C PHE A 39 -1.97 -2.61 -4.10
N TRP A 40 -1.36 -2.61 -5.28
CA TRP A 40 -1.74 -1.72 -6.36
C TRP A 40 -3.05 -2.18 -6.98
N ALA A 41 -4.03 -1.28 -7.02
CA ALA A 41 -5.33 -1.49 -7.64
C ALA A 41 -5.60 -0.43 -8.71
N ARG A 42 -6.48 -0.77 -9.65
CA ARG A 42 -6.99 0.16 -10.66
C ARG A 42 -8.48 -0.03 -10.86
N ASP A 43 -9.20 1.07 -10.99
CA ASP A 43 -10.64 1.05 -11.26
C ASP A 43 -10.95 0.99 -12.77
N GLN A 44 -12.25 1.00 -13.10
CA GLN A 44 -12.73 0.98 -14.49
C GLN A 44 -12.37 2.26 -15.28
N ALA A 45 -12.12 3.37 -14.58
CA ALA A 45 -11.69 4.64 -15.17
C ALA A 45 -10.16 4.72 -15.34
N ASN A 46 -9.43 3.65 -15.04
CA ASN A 46 -7.97 3.56 -15.04
C ASN A 46 -7.27 4.43 -14.00
N ILE A 47 -7.96 4.82 -12.93
CA ILE A 47 -7.37 5.52 -11.80
C ILE A 47 -6.61 4.51 -10.94
N ASN A 48 -5.40 4.87 -10.50
CA ASN A 48 -4.50 3.97 -9.78
C ASN A 48 -4.57 4.25 -8.28
N TYR A 49 -4.61 3.17 -7.50
CA TYR A 49 -4.73 3.21 -6.05
C TYR A 49 -3.71 2.31 -5.37
N ILE A 50 -3.27 2.70 -4.17
CA ILE A 50 -2.69 1.77 -3.21
C ILE A 50 -3.80 1.45 -2.21
N ALA A 51 -4.19 0.18 -2.15
CA ALA A 51 -5.03 -0.33 -1.08
C ALA A 51 -4.24 -0.43 0.23
N THR A 52 -4.88 -0.17 1.36
CA THR A 52 -4.32 -0.34 2.71
C THR A 52 -5.46 -0.51 3.72
N SER A 53 -5.17 -0.53 5.02
CA SER A 53 -6.18 -0.54 6.08
C SER A 53 -6.84 0.83 6.22
N GLY A 54 -8.14 0.86 6.47
CA GLY A 54 -8.89 2.10 6.63
C GLY A 54 -8.57 2.82 7.93
N HIS A 55 -8.18 2.11 8.99
CA HIS A 55 -7.71 2.72 10.24
C HIS A 55 -6.36 3.44 10.10
N CYS A 56 -5.65 3.29 8.97
CA CYS A 56 -4.48 4.11 8.65
C CYS A 56 -4.86 5.56 8.38
N PHE A 57 -6.14 5.84 8.09
CA PHE A 57 -6.66 7.19 7.99
C PHE A 57 -6.54 7.91 9.33
N ALA A 58 -5.66 8.90 9.39
CA ALA A 58 -5.40 9.71 10.57
C ALA A 58 -5.80 11.19 10.32
N ALA A 59 -5.21 12.12 11.06
CA ALA A 59 -5.52 13.55 10.95
C ALA A 59 -5.22 14.15 9.56
N SER A 60 -4.25 13.60 8.82
CA SER A 60 -3.95 13.96 7.43
C SER A 60 -4.49 12.92 6.46
N VAL A 61 -5.04 13.42 5.35
CA VAL A 61 -5.43 12.59 4.20
C VAL A 61 -4.23 12.16 3.36
N LEU A 62 -3.10 12.88 3.42
CA LEU A 62 -1.93 12.67 2.55
C LEU A 62 -0.98 11.60 3.11
N PHE A 63 -0.48 10.75 2.21
CA PHE A 63 0.48 9.69 2.52
C PHE A 63 1.79 9.87 1.76
N TYR A 64 2.89 9.51 2.41
CA TYR A 64 4.27 9.62 1.92
C TYR A 64 5.01 8.29 2.03
N LEU A 65 6.03 8.08 1.18
CA LEU A 65 6.91 6.90 1.21
C LEU A 65 7.86 6.85 2.42
N ARG A 66 8.10 8.01 3.05
CA ARG A 66 8.99 8.16 4.20
C ARG A 66 8.30 8.99 5.28
N ALA A 67 8.75 8.85 6.53
CA ALA A 67 8.25 9.64 7.66
C ALA A 67 8.77 11.09 7.64
N GLN A 68 8.51 11.78 6.53
CA GLN A 68 8.90 13.16 6.26
C GLN A 68 7.91 13.78 5.26
N ILE A 69 7.66 15.09 5.39
CA ILE A 69 6.83 15.82 4.44
C ILE A 69 7.75 16.30 3.31
N ASP A 70 7.88 15.48 2.27
CA ASP A 70 8.67 15.77 1.08
C ASP A 70 7.77 15.54 -0.15
N PRO A 71 7.55 16.56 -1.02
CA PRO A 71 6.74 16.40 -2.22
C PRO A 71 7.21 15.26 -3.13
N SER A 72 8.51 14.93 -3.13
CA SER A 72 9.07 13.82 -3.91
C SER A 72 8.74 12.44 -3.33
N ASP A 73 8.20 12.35 -2.12
CA ASP A 73 7.72 11.13 -1.48
C ASP A 73 6.20 11.02 -1.48
N LEU A 74 5.49 12.06 -1.94
CA LEU A 74 4.03 12.10 -1.90
C LEU A 74 3.47 10.96 -2.76
N ILE A 75 2.77 10.03 -2.11
CA ILE A 75 2.01 8.97 -2.76
C ILE A 75 0.69 9.55 -3.25
N GLY A 76 0.00 10.25 -2.34
CA GLY A 76 -1.26 10.93 -2.60
C GLY A 76 -2.23 10.87 -1.42
N PRO A 77 -3.48 11.35 -1.61
CA PRO A 77 -4.50 11.33 -0.57
C PRO A 77 -5.22 9.99 -0.46
N MET A 78 -5.58 9.56 0.74
CA MET A 78 -6.60 8.53 0.98
C MET A 78 -7.98 9.12 0.70
N ILE A 79 -8.64 8.63 -0.35
CA ILE A 79 -9.93 9.16 -0.83
C ILE A 79 -11.11 8.31 -0.41
N TYR A 80 -10.86 7.10 0.09
CA TYR A 80 -11.87 6.17 0.56
C TYR A 80 -11.31 5.41 1.76
N HIS A 81 -12.09 5.29 2.82
CA HIS A 81 -11.74 4.48 3.98
C HIS A 81 -12.99 3.99 4.70
N LEU A 82 -12.88 2.80 5.29
CA LEU A 82 -13.87 2.16 6.13
C LEU A 82 -13.17 1.58 7.35
N GLN A 83 -13.82 1.61 8.52
CA GLN A 83 -13.33 0.95 9.73
C GLN A 83 -13.88 -0.48 9.87
N ASN A 84 -14.96 -0.79 9.14
CA ASN A 84 -15.60 -2.11 9.15
C ASN A 84 -16.33 -2.34 7.80
N PRO A 85 -15.74 -3.10 6.86
CA PRO A 85 -14.41 -3.71 6.91
C PRO A 85 -13.31 -2.66 6.97
N ASP A 86 -12.17 -3.02 7.56
CA ASP A 86 -11.03 -2.14 7.68
C ASP A 86 -10.25 -2.03 6.36
N PHE A 87 -10.60 -1.03 5.54
CA PHE A 87 -10.10 -0.91 4.18
C PHE A 87 -9.97 0.55 3.76
N GLY A 88 -8.92 0.90 3.02
CA GLY A 88 -8.68 2.24 2.50
C GLY A 88 -8.03 2.24 1.11
N LEU A 89 -8.27 3.31 0.34
CA LEU A 89 -7.69 3.54 -0.97
C LEU A 89 -6.99 4.90 -1.03
N ILE A 90 -5.70 4.87 -1.31
CA ILE A 90 -4.87 6.06 -1.56
C ILE A 90 -4.80 6.27 -3.06
N ASN A 91 -5.27 7.42 -3.54
CA ASN A 91 -5.16 7.81 -4.95
C ASN A 91 -3.70 8.12 -5.30
N LEU A 92 -3.14 7.43 -6.28
CA LEU A 92 -1.75 7.68 -6.72
C LEU A 92 -1.69 8.80 -7.75
N ASN A 93 -0.90 9.80 -7.42
CA ASN A 93 -0.35 10.71 -8.42
C ASN A 93 0.94 10.10 -8.99
N LEU A 94 0.87 9.53 -10.19
CA LEU A 94 1.98 8.82 -10.86
C LEU A 94 3.18 9.72 -11.25
N GLU A 95 3.18 11.00 -10.85
CA GLU A 95 4.28 11.94 -11.08
C GLU A 95 5.54 11.60 -10.27
N ASN A 96 5.38 11.23 -8.99
CA ASN A 96 6.51 11.04 -8.06
C ASN A 96 6.73 9.58 -7.67
N VAL A 97 5.64 8.80 -7.67
CA VAL A 97 5.62 7.42 -7.18
C VAL A 97 4.99 6.50 -8.21
N ARG A 98 5.70 5.43 -8.56
CA ARG A 98 5.25 4.37 -9.46
C ARG A 98 4.91 3.13 -8.66
N PRO A 99 3.68 2.61 -8.74
CA PRO A 99 3.34 1.33 -8.15
C PRO A 99 3.96 0.19 -8.97
N ILE A 100 4.42 -0.85 -8.28
CA ILE A 100 4.91 -2.09 -8.87
C ILE A 100 4.02 -3.24 -8.35
N PRO A 101 3.57 -4.17 -9.22
CA PRO A 101 2.75 -5.31 -8.81
C PRO A 101 3.62 -6.40 -8.15
N CYS A 102 4.37 -6.02 -7.12
CA CYS A 102 5.27 -6.90 -6.37
C CYS A 102 5.11 -6.68 -4.86
N ILE A 103 5.38 -7.74 -4.11
CA ILE A 103 5.50 -7.72 -2.65
C ILE A 103 6.97 -7.55 -2.28
N ARG A 104 7.26 -6.59 -1.41
CA ARG A 104 8.58 -6.38 -0.83
C ARG A 104 8.93 -7.55 0.09
N ASN A 105 10.07 -8.20 -0.15
CA ASN A 105 10.57 -9.31 0.66
C ASN A 105 12.00 -9.03 1.14
N ARG A 106 12.13 -8.19 2.17
CA ARG A 106 13.45 -7.81 2.72
C ARG A 106 14.19 -8.97 3.40
N ASN A 107 13.49 -10.07 3.68
CA ASN A 107 14.05 -11.25 4.33
C ASN A 107 14.83 -12.16 3.35
N SER A 108 14.67 -11.98 2.04
CA SER A 108 15.33 -12.81 1.02
C SER A 108 16.25 -11.98 0.14
N ARG A 109 17.54 -12.36 0.09
CA ARG A 109 18.49 -11.80 -0.88
C ARG A 109 18.27 -12.32 -2.29
N GLN A 110 17.74 -13.53 -2.43
CA GLN A 110 17.52 -14.19 -3.71
C GLN A 110 16.21 -13.74 -4.36
N PHE A 111 15.19 -13.49 -3.54
CA PHE A 111 13.85 -13.08 -3.98
C PHE A 111 13.41 -11.83 -3.21
N PRO A 112 14.08 -10.67 -3.43
CA PRO A 112 13.79 -9.43 -2.71
C PRO A 112 12.40 -8.85 -3.05
N GLU A 113 11.82 -9.31 -4.15
CA GLU A 113 10.50 -8.90 -4.66
C GLU A 113 9.76 -10.15 -5.15
N LEU A 114 8.50 -10.30 -4.73
CA LEU A 114 7.63 -11.40 -5.13
C LEU A 114 6.54 -10.87 -6.05
N ILE A 115 6.52 -11.32 -7.30
CA ILE A 115 5.58 -10.82 -8.32
C ILE A 115 4.15 -11.26 -7.97
N ILE A 116 3.21 -10.32 -8.05
CA ILE A 116 1.78 -10.57 -7.90
C ILE A 116 1.21 -10.85 -9.30
N ASN A 117 0.90 -12.12 -9.56
CA ASN A 117 0.39 -12.55 -10.88
C ASN A 117 -1.15 -12.59 -10.95
N ASP A 118 -1.80 -12.91 -9.84
CA ASP A 118 -3.25 -13.13 -9.81
C ASP A 118 -3.83 -12.95 -8.40
N GLN A 119 -5.14 -12.77 -8.32
CA GLN A 119 -5.90 -12.68 -7.08
C GLN A 119 -6.57 -14.02 -6.80
N ILE A 120 -6.39 -14.52 -5.58
CA ILE A 120 -7.04 -15.75 -5.14
C ILE A 120 -7.80 -15.42 -3.86
N ALA A 121 -9.12 -15.57 -3.91
CA ALA A 121 -9.95 -15.51 -2.71
C ALA A 121 -9.68 -16.77 -1.87
N VAL A 122 -9.20 -16.58 -0.65
CA VAL A 122 -8.91 -17.68 0.26
C VAL A 122 -10.15 -17.93 1.11
N SER A 123 -10.76 -19.10 0.92
CA SER A 123 -12.01 -19.50 1.58
C SER A 123 -11.88 -20.78 2.40
N SER A 124 -10.65 -21.24 2.67
CA SER A 124 -10.39 -22.46 3.43
C SER A 124 -9.53 -22.22 4.68
N ILE A 125 -9.96 -22.83 5.80
CA ILE A 125 -9.14 -22.97 6.99
C ILE A 125 -7.97 -23.92 6.67
N GLY A 126 -6.78 -23.60 7.15
CA GLY A 126 -5.56 -24.35 6.89
C GLY A 126 -4.85 -23.96 5.59
N ALA A 127 -5.36 -22.99 4.82
CA ALA A 127 -4.63 -22.43 3.68
C ALA A 127 -3.31 -21.79 4.17
N HIS A 128 -2.21 -22.06 3.47
CA HIS A 128 -0.92 -21.43 3.74
C HIS A 128 -0.88 -20.05 3.09
N LEU A 129 -0.68 -19.00 3.88
CA LEU A 129 -0.61 -17.62 3.43
C LEU A 129 0.63 -16.94 3.98
N CYS A 130 1.09 -15.93 3.25
CA CYS A 130 2.11 -15.01 3.72
C CYS A 130 1.56 -13.58 3.68
N HIS A 131 2.07 -12.74 4.56
CA HIS A 131 1.83 -11.31 4.55
C HIS A 131 3.17 -10.57 4.49
N SER A 132 3.16 -9.32 4.05
CA SER A 132 4.33 -8.44 4.11
C SER A 132 3.93 -7.10 4.68
N GLY A 133 4.73 -6.58 5.60
CA GLY A 133 4.52 -5.26 6.18
C GLY A 133 5.81 -4.59 6.63
N LEU A 134 5.71 -3.29 6.89
CA LEU A 134 6.81 -2.41 7.29
C LEU A 134 7.61 -2.96 8.49
N THR A 135 6.92 -3.55 9.48
CA THR A 135 7.52 -3.94 10.76
C THR A 135 8.12 -5.34 10.71
N THR A 136 7.37 -6.34 10.26
CA THR A 136 7.77 -7.76 10.34
C THR A 136 8.32 -8.31 9.02
N ASN A 137 8.29 -7.52 7.94
CA ASN A 137 8.60 -7.96 6.58
C ASN A 137 7.70 -9.15 6.20
N VAL A 138 8.23 -10.13 5.45
CA VAL A 138 7.47 -11.30 5.02
C VAL A 138 7.44 -12.36 6.11
N GLU A 139 6.23 -12.73 6.54
CA GLU A 139 5.98 -13.86 7.43
C GLU A 139 4.87 -14.73 6.84
N CYS A 140 4.90 -16.03 7.17
CA CYS A 140 3.96 -17.01 6.65
C CYS A 140 3.35 -17.86 7.77
N GLY A 141 2.14 -18.37 7.52
CA GLY A 141 1.42 -19.22 8.43
C GLY A 141 0.19 -19.84 7.78
N TYR A 142 -0.72 -20.35 8.61
CA TYR A 142 -1.93 -21.02 8.15
C TYR A 142 -3.17 -20.30 8.65
N VAL A 143 -4.18 -20.19 7.78
CA VAL A 143 -5.50 -19.62 8.13
C VAL A 143 -6.11 -20.46 9.26
N LYS A 144 -6.44 -19.82 10.38
CA LYS A 144 -7.05 -20.51 11.54
C LYS A 144 -8.57 -20.37 11.60
N SER A 145 -9.13 -19.28 11.08
CA SER A 145 -10.57 -19.05 11.01
C SER A 145 -10.90 -18.15 9.82
N LEU A 146 -12.16 -18.19 9.41
CA LEU A 146 -12.77 -17.30 8.42
C LEU A 146 -13.97 -16.62 9.10
N ASN A 147 -14.43 -15.50 8.54
CA ASN A 147 -15.58 -14.75 9.07
C ASN A 147 -15.43 -14.39 10.56
N GLY A 148 -14.21 -14.05 11.01
CA GLY A 148 -14.04 -13.38 12.29
C GLY A 148 -14.91 -12.12 12.30
N ASN A 149 -15.69 -11.93 13.38
CA ASN A 149 -16.69 -10.86 13.49
C ASN A 149 -16.20 -9.53 12.86
N GLY A 150 -16.80 -9.13 11.73
CA GLY A 150 -16.45 -7.91 10.99
C GLY A 150 -16.42 -8.04 9.46
N PHE A 151 -16.45 -9.24 8.88
CA PHE A 151 -16.52 -9.38 7.41
C PHE A 151 -17.96 -9.59 6.93
N LEU A 152 -18.58 -8.54 6.39
CA LEU A 152 -19.58 -8.70 5.33
C LEU A 152 -18.82 -8.98 4.02
N GLU A 153 -19.30 -9.90 3.20
CA GLU A 153 -18.77 -10.13 1.85
C GLU A 153 -18.82 -8.82 1.05
N PHE A 154 -17.67 -8.16 0.91
CA PHE A 154 -17.50 -7.09 -0.07
C PHE A 154 -16.69 -7.66 -1.23
N GLN A 155 -17.37 -7.96 -2.33
CA GLN A 155 -16.73 -8.26 -3.59
C GLN A 155 -16.32 -6.95 -4.26
N LEU A 156 -15.22 -6.35 -3.79
CA LEU A 156 -14.57 -5.28 -4.54
C LEU A 156 -13.79 -5.94 -5.69
N ILE A 157 -14.37 -5.90 -6.90
CA ILE A 157 -13.72 -6.43 -8.11
C ILE A 157 -12.65 -5.42 -8.53
N PHE A 158 -11.42 -5.61 -8.07
CA PHE A 158 -10.25 -4.92 -8.61
C PHE A 158 -9.67 -5.76 -9.76
N ARG A 159 -9.35 -5.11 -10.89
CA ARG A 159 -8.53 -5.75 -11.92
C ARG A 159 -7.07 -5.54 -11.54
N MET A 160 -6.37 -6.63 -11.22
CA MET A 160 -4.91 -6.60 -11.18
C MET A 160 -4.36 -6.57 -12.61
N ILE A 161 -3.33 -5.75 -12.81
CA ILE A 161 -2.78 -5.45 -14.13
C ILE A 161 -1.62 -6.40 -14.40
N TYR A 162 -1.69 -7.08 -15.53
CA TYR A 162 -0.59 -7.74 -16.23
C TYR A 162 -0.24 -6.94 -17.48
#